data_AF-A0A558A0N4-F1
#
_entry.id   AF-A0A558A0N4-F1
#
_cell.length_a   1.000
_cell.length_b   1.000
_cell.length_c   1.000
_cell.angle_alpha   90.00
_cell.angle_beta   90.00
_cell.angle_gamma   90.00
#
_symmetry.space_group_name_H-M   'P 1'
#
loop_
_entity.id
_entity.type
_entity.pdbx_description
1 polymer ?
#
loop_
_entity_poly.entity_id
_entity_poly.type
_entity_poly.pdbx_seq_one_letter_code
_entity_poly.pdbx_strand_id
1 'polypeptide(L)'
;VRDVEDGRETDIQAGVVVNCTGVWTDELQRLSGSRGRFRVRASKGVHVVVPRDRIVAETGVILRTEKSVLFVIPWRNHWIVGTTDTDWNLDLAHPAATRNDIDYILGHVNKVLATPLTHDDIEGVYAGLRPLLAGESEETSKLSREHAVARVAPGLVAIAGGKYTTYRVMARDAVDAAVVDLPGRPPSSITDKVPLLGADGYHALVNQADHLAMQHGLHPYRVRHLLDRYGSLVHEVLQAAEGRPELLRPLEHAPDYLAAEAVYAASHEGALHLEDVLARRTRISIEYPHRGVACAEQVARLMGEVLGWSDPMITREVDVYTARVEAERDSQAQPSDEAADARRSSAPEARARLIEPVG
;
A
#
# COMPACT_ATOMS: atom_id res chain seq x y z
N VAL A 1 -4.41 -22.45 8.71
CA VAL A 1 -4.54 -21.25 7.84
C VAL A 1 -5.65 -21.48 6.82
N ARG A 2 -6.32 -20.42 6.38
CA ARG A 2 -7.41 -20.50 5.39
C ARG A 2 -7.01 -19.75 4.12
N ASP A 3 -7.15 -20.39 2.97
CA ASP A 3 -7.06 -19.75 1.66
C ASP A 3 -8.33 -18.91 1.43
N VAL A 4 -8.20 -17.61 1.16
CA VAL A 4 -9.34 -16.70 1.01
C VAL A 4 -9.89 -16.65 -0.42
N GLU A 5 -9.22 -17.29 -1.36
CA GLU A 5 -9.67 -17.43 -2.75
C GLU A 5 -10.63 -18.61 -2.90
N ASP A 6 -10.29 -19.74 -2.27
CA ASP A 6 -11.05 -20.98 -2.38
C ASP A 6 -11.55 -21.58 -1.06
N GLY A 7 -11.25 -20.96 0.08
CA GLY A 7 -11.79 -21.34 1.38
C GLY A 7 -11.22 -22.63 1.94
N ARG A 8 -10.25 -23.28 1.27
CA ARG A 8 -9.59 -24.47 1.80
C ARG A 8 -8.80 -24.11 3.04
N GLU A 9 -8.80 -25.03 4.00
CA GLU A 9 -8.05 -24.91 5.24
C GLU A 9 -6.93 -25.94 5.26
N THR A 10 -5.77 -25.52 5.75
CA THR A 10 -4.63 -26.40 5.97
C THR A 10 -3.90 -26.05 7.25
N ASP A 11 -3.34 -27.06 7.89
CA ASP A 11 -2.45 -26.87 9.04
C ASP A 11 -1.02 -26.65 8.56
N ILE A 12 -0.32 -25.72 9.20
CA ILE A 12 1.09 -25.43 8.94
C ILE A 12 1.86 -25.69 10.24
N GLN A 13 2.91 -26.50 10.14
CA GLN A 13 3.85 -26.73 11.21
C GLN A 13 5.12 -25.93 10.95
N ALA A 14 5.55 -25.16 11.95
CA ALA A 14 6.77 -24.36 11.90
C ALA A 14 7.51 -24.47 13.23
N GLY A 15 8.85 -24.37 13.20
CA GLY A 15 9.65 -24.34 14.43
C GLY A 15 9.43 -23.07 15.24
N VAL A 16 9.22 -21.94 14.56
CA VAL A 16 8.89 -20.65 15.16
C VAL A 16 7.88 -19.91 14.28
N VAL A 17 6.92 -19.23 14.90
CA VAL A 17 5.96 -18.33 14.26
C VAL A 17 6.24 -16.90 14.70
N VAL A 18 6.31 -15.98 13.74
CA VAL A 18 6.47 -14.54 14.00
C VAL A 18 5.17 -13.83 13.66
N ASN A 19 4.52 -13.24 14.67
CA ASN A 19 3.37 -12.37 14.52
C ASN A 19 3.84 -10.95 14.15
N CYS A 20 3.61 -10.56 12.89
CA CYS A 20 3.93 -9.26 12.32
C CYS A 20 2.71 -8.59 11.65
N THR A 21 1.53 -8.75 12.26
CA THR A 21 0.25 -8.35 11.66
C THR A 21 -0.15 -6.88 11.90
N GLY A 22 0.78 -5.99 12.28
CA GLY A 22 0.52 -4.55 12.34
C GLY A 22 -0.64 -4.19 13.26
N VAL A 23 -1.70 -3.56 12.72
CA VAL A 23 -2.88 -3.16 13.50
C VAL A 23 -3.70 -4.34 14.02
N TRP A 24 -3.51 -5.54 13.46
CA TRP A 24 -4.14 -6.79 13.92
C TRP A 24 -3.32 -7.54 14.98
N THR A 25 -2.25 -6.95 15.52
CA THR A 25 -1.35 -7.64 16.46
C THR A 25 -2.09 -8.15 17.70
N ASP A 26 -3.03 -7.38 18.24
CA ASP A 26 -3.79 -7.74 19.44
C ASP A 26 -4.73 -8.92 19.20
N GLU A 27 -5.31 -9.03 18.01
CA GLU A 27 -6.18 -10.14 17.62
C GLU A 27 -5.41 -11.47 17.54
N LEU A 28 -4.26 -11.47 16.86
CA LEU A 28 -3.42 -12.65 16.75
C LEU A 28 -2.84 -13.06 18.12
N GLN A 29 -2.59 -12.11 19.00
CA GLN A 29 -2.19 -12.42 20.38
C GLN A 29 -3.31 -13.15 21.14
N ARG A 30 -4.58 -12.74 21.00
CA ARG A 30 -5.71 -13.43 21.64
C ARG A 30 -5.85 -14.88 21.15
N LEU A 31 -5.67 -15.11 19.85
CA LEU A 31 -5.68 -16.44 19.25
C LEU A 31 -4.61 -17.38 19.83
N SER A 32 -3.49 -16.85 20.32
CA SER A 32 -2.42 -17.65 20.91
C SER A 32 -2.74 -18.21 22.30
N GLY A 33 -3.83 -17.75 22.95
CA GLY A 33 -4.18 -18.11 24.33
C GLY A 33 -3.20 -17.60 25.40
N SER A 34 -2.16 -16.86 25.01
CA SER A 34 -1.16 -16.29 25.92
C SER A 34 -1.58 -14.89 26.38
N ARG A 35 -1.11 -14.46 27.56
CA ARG A 35 -1.26 -13.06 27.99
C ARG A 35 -0.47 -12.19 27.00
N GLY A 36 -1.19 -11.40 26.20
CA GLY A 36 -0.57 -10.49 25.24
C GLY A 36 0.44 -9.58 25.93
N ARG A 37 1.57 -9.32 25.25
CA ARG A 37 2.64 -8.42 25.73
C ARG A 37 2.57 -7.03 25.14
N PHE A 38 1.77 -6.86 24.08
CA PHE A 38 1.59 -5.60 23.39
C PHE A 38 0.12 -5.27 23.33
N ARG A 39 -0.18 -3.97 23.48
CA ARG A 39 -1.46 -3.39 23.14
C ARG A 39 -1.25 -2.39 22.01
N VAL A 40 -1.96 -2.59 20.92
CA VAL A 40 -1.88 -1.75 19.72
C VAL A 40 -3.12 -0.89 19.61
N ARG A 41 -2.92 0.42 19.49
CA ARG A 41 -3.97 1.40 19.17
C ARG A 41 -3.80 1.83 17.72
N ALA A 42 -4.86 1.70 16.93
CA ALA A 42 -4.89 2.23 15.58
C ALA A 42 -5.12 3.75 15.60
N SER A 43 -4.31 4.48 14.83
CA SER A 43 -4.54 5.89 14.50
C SER A 43 -4.66 6.04 12.98
N LYS A 44 -5.74 6.67 12.52
CA LYS A 44 -5.99 6.94 11.11
C LYS A 44 -5.21 8.17 10.65
N GLY A 45 -4.54 8.02 9.50
CA GLY A 45 -3.96 9.13 8.76
C GLY A 45 -4.46 9.16 7.33
N VAL A 46 -4.96 10.32 6.89
CA VAL A 46 -5.47 10.59 5.55
C VAL A 46 -4.52 11.49 4.79
N HIS A 47 -4.36 11.25 3.49
CA HIS A 47 -3.68 12.14 2.55
C HIS A 47 -4.55 12.38 1.32
N VAL A 48 -4.37 13.54 0.71
CA VAL A 48 -4.93 13.89 -0.60
C VAL A 48 -3.81 14.02 -1.61
N VAL A 49 -4.11 13.71 -2.87
CA VAL A 49 -3.22 13.82 -4.03
C VAL A 49 -3.83 14.83 -4.98
N VAL A 50 -3.04 15.82 -5.38
CA VAL A 50 -3.45 16.87 -6.33
C VAL A 50 -2.44 16.97 -7.48
N PRO A 51 -2.84 17.48 -8.66
CA PRO A 51 -1.95 17.60 -9.80
C PRO A 51 -0.74 18.52 -9.51
N ARG A 52 0.40 18.26 -10.17
CA ARG A 52 1.65 19.00 -9.93
C ARG A 52 1.53 20.51 -10.09
N ASP A 53 0.70 20.95 -11.03
CA ASP A 53 0.53 22.35 -11.43
C ASP A 53 -0.32 23.16 -10.44
N ARG A 54 -0.99 22.52 -9.48
CA ARG A 54 -1.80 23.18 -8.45
C ARG A 54 -0.98 23.87 -7.36
N ILE A 55 0.28 23.47 -7.19
CA ILE A 55 1.21 24.12 -6.28
C ILE A 55 2.49 24.47 -7.04
N VAL A 56 2.70 25.77 -7.25
CA VAL A 56 3.90 26.31 -7.92
C VAL A 56 5.08 26.33 -6.96
N ALA A 57 5.66 25.15 -6.74
CA ALA A 57 6.87 24.95 -5.93
C ALA A 57 7.67 23.75 -6.45
N GLU A 58 8.96 23.67 -6.12
CA GLU A 58 9.80 22.50 -6.44
C GLU A 58 10.14 21.66 -5.20
N THR A 59 10.09 22.28 -4.02
CA THR A 59 10.52 21.68 -2.75
C THR A 59 9.31 21.35 -1.88
N GLY A 60 9.40 20.25 -1.14
CA GLY A 60 8.40 19.91 -0.14
C GLY A 60 8.42 20.83 1.07
N VAL A 61 7.27 20.97 1.72
CA VAL A 61 7.09 21.81 2.90
C VAL A 61 6.52 20.98 4.05
N ILE A 62 6.96 21.30 5.27
CA ILE A 62 6.40 20.74 6.49
C ILE A 62 5.75 21.88 7.27
N LEU A 63 4.45 21.80 7.45
CA LEU A 63 3.65 22.76 8.22
C LEU A 63 3.37 22.19 9.60
N ARG A 64 3.45 23.05 10.63
CA ARG A 64 2.99 22.70 11.97
C ARG A 64 1.47 22.92 12.04
N THR A 65 0.74 21.95 12.56
CA THR A 65 -0.67 22.09 12.92
C THR A 65 -0.81 22.12 14.44
N GLU A 66 -2.03 22.26 14.94
CA GLU A 66 -2.31 22.29 16.39
C GLU A 66 -2.03 20.92 17.03
N LYS A 67 -2.16 19.84 16.27
CA LYS A 67 -2.04 18.45 16.76
C LYS A 67 -0.79 17.72 16.24
N SER A 68 -0.29 18.07 15.05
CA SER A 68 0.76 17.31 14.37
C SER A 68 1.51 18.16 13.32
N VAL A 69 2.05 17.51 12.30
CA VAL A 69 2.65 18.14 11.12
C VAL A 69 1.90 17.73 9.85
N LEU A 70 1.79 18.66 8.91
CA LEU A 70 1.28 18.44 7.57
C LEU A 70 2.45 18.56 6.58
N PHE A 71 2.75 17.48 5.88
CA PHE A 71 3.65 17.41 4.74
C PHE A 71 2.93 17.79 3.44
N VAL A 72 3.64 18.58 2.63
CA VAL A 72 3.31 18.89 1.23
C VAL A 72 4.48 18.39 0.42
N ILE A 73 4.37 17.21 -0.20
CA ILE A 73 5.49 16.48 -0.79
C ILE A 73 5.34 16.48 -2.32
N PRO A 74 6.32 17.02 -3.08
CA PRO A 74 6.31 16.90 -4.53
C PRO A 74 6.59 15.45 -4.89
N TRP A 75 5.74 14.88 -5.74
CA TRP A 75 5.83 13.47 -6.09
C TRP A 75 5.45 13.25 -7.55
N ARG A 76 6.46 13.12 -8.40
CA ARG A 76 6.31 13.01 -9.86
C ARG A 76 5.41 14.12 -10.42
N ASN A 77 4.28 13.73 -11.02
CA ASN A 77 3.27 14.59 -11.63
C ASN A 77 2.21 15.05 -10.63
N HIS A 78 2.44 14.87 -9.32
CA HIS A 78 1.48 15.18 -8.27
C HIS A 78 2.13 15.85 -7.05
N TRP A 79 1.27 16.28 -6.14
CA TRP A 79 1.60 16.61 -4.77
C TRP A 79 0.82 15.70 -3.82
N ILE A 80 1.52 15.16 -2.82
CA ILE A 80 0.87 14.48 -1.70
C ILE A 80 0.78 15.47 -0.55
N VAL A 81 -0.44 15.69 -0.06
CA VAL A 81 -0.72 16.59 1.06
C VAL A 81 -1.39 15.82 2.18
N GLY A 82 -0.78 15.83 3.37
CA GLY A 82 -1.28 15.11 4.52
C GLY A 82 -0.32 15.25 5.69
N THR A 83 -0.63 14.80 6.90
CA THR A 83 -1.64 13.80 7.22
C THR A 83 -2.56 14.28 8.33
N THR A 84 -3.69 13.61 8.47
CA THR A 84 -4.47 13.63 9.73
C THR A 84 -3.87 12.68 10.77
N ASP A 85 -4.38 12.78 12.00
CA ASP A 85 -4.08 11.89 13.13
C ASP A 85 -5.32 11.81 14.02
N THR A 86 -6.16 10.81 13.79
CA THR A 86 -7.40 10.56 14.54
C THR A 86 -7.43 9.13 15.07
N ASP A 87 -8.09 8.91 16.20
CA ASP A 87 -8.28 7.56 16.73
C ASP A 87 -9.13 6.72 15.80
N TRP A 88 -8.87 5.41 15.76
CA TRP A 88 -9.65 4.48 14.96
C TRP A 88 -9.99 3.21 15.73
N ASN A 89 -11.27 2.85 15.73
CA ASN A 89 -11.83 1.67 16.40
C ASN A 89 -12.91 0.97 15.55
N LEU A 90 -12.94 1.23 14.25
CA LEU A 90 -13.86 0.65 13.27
C LEU A 90 -13.12 -0.39 12.41
N ASP A 91 -13.49 -0.57 11.13
CA ASP A 91 -12.88 -1.58 10.27
C ASP A 91 -11.37 -1.30 10.07
N LEU A 92 -10.54 -2.28 10.41
CA LEU A 92 -9.08 -2.20 10.26
C LEU A 92 -8.62 -2.45 8.82
N ALA A 93 -9.40 -3.18 8.03
CA ALA A 93 -9.06 -3.55 6.65
C ALA A 93 -9.29 -2.39 5.68
N HIS A 94 -10.39 -1.65 5.87
CA HIS A 94 -10.81 -0.58 4.96
C HIS A 94 -11.05 0.75 5.68
N PRO A 95 -10.01 1.35 6.31
CA PRO A 95 -10.16 2.63 6.99
C PRO A 95 -10.65 3.71 6.03
N ALA A 96 -11.66 4.48 6.44
CA ALA A 96 -12.32 5.45 5.57
C ALA A 96 -11.86 6.89 5.84
N ALA A 97 -11.58 7.65 4.78
CA ALA A 97 -11.43 9.09 4.85
C ALA A 97 -12.81 9.76 4.90
N THR A 98 -12.93 10.80 5.73
CA THR A 98 -14.15 11.60 5.88
C THR A 98 -14.02 12.96 5.18
N ARG A 99 -15.15 13.64 5.02
CA ARG A 99 -15.18 15.04 4.58
C ARG A 99 -14.37 15.95 5.51
N ASN A 100 -14.48 15.72 6.81
CA ASN A 100 -13.77 16.50 7.84
C ASN A 100 -12.25 16.32 7.77
N ASP A 101 -11.76 15.12 7.43
CA ASP A 101 -10.33 14.87 7.22
C ASP A 101 -9.79 15.71 6.06
N ILE A 102 -10.54 15.74 4.94
CA ILE A 102 -10.15 16.48 3.74
C ILE A 102 -10.23 17.99 3.99
N ASP A 103 -11.32 18.47 4.60
CA ASP A 103 -11.50 19.88 4.97
C ASP A 103 -10.40 20.34 5.93
N TYR A 104 -9.96 19.48 6.86
CA TYR A 104 -8.83 19.75 7.73
C TYR A 104 -7.53 19.95 6.93
N ILE A 105 -7.21 19.03 6.02
CA ILE A 105 -6.01 19.12 5.19
C ILE A 105 -6.02 20.39 4.33
N LEU A 106 -7.12 20.64 3.61
CA LEU A 106 -7.29 21.83 2.76
C LEU A 106 -7.21 23.11 3.58
N GLY A 107 -7.88 23.15 4.74
CA GLY A 107 -7.88 24.29 5.65
C GLY A 107 -6.48 24.64 6.18
N HIS A 108 -5.60 23.65 6.37
CA HIS A 108 -4.22 23.90 6.80
C HIS A 108 -3.31 24.31 5.65
N VAL A 109 -3.34 23.60 4.52
CA VAL A 109 -2.44 23.89 3.40
C VAL A 109 -2.77 25.25 2.76
N ASN A 110 -4.05 25.63 2.68
CA ASN A 110 -4.48 26.90 2.10
C ASN A 110 -4.09 28.14 2.93
N LYS A 111 -3.61 27.97 4.17
CA LYS A 111 -3.04 29.08 4.96
C LYS A 111 -1.71 29.58 4.40
N VAL A 112 -1.01 28.74 3.62
CA VAL A 112 0.34 29.04 3.10
C VAL A 112 0.41 29.09 1.58
N LEU A 113 -0.61 28.61 0.88
CA LEU A 113 -0.67 28.66 -0.57
C LEU A 113 -1.20 30.01 -1.06
N ALA A 114 -0.56 30.57 -2.09
CA ALA A 114 -1.05 31.77 -2.76
C ALA A 114 -2.36 31.51 -3.54
N THR A 115 -2.46 30.32 -4.15
CA THR A 115 -3.68 29.84 -4.81
C THR A 115 -4.25 28.71 -3.96
N PRO A 116 -5.42 28.90 -3.32
CA PRO A 116 -6.04 27.86 -2.50
C PRO A 116 -6.44 26.65 -3.33
N LEU A 117 -6.23 25.46 -2.77
CA LEU A 117 -6.78 24.20 -3.26
C LEU A 117 -8.24 24.06 -2.85
N THR A 118 -9.01 23.38 -3.67
CA THR A 118 -10.41 23.04 -3.46
C THR A 118 -10.61 21.52 -3.52
N HIS A 119 -11.81 21.05 -3.18
CA HIS A 119 -12.15 19.62 -3.34
C HIS A 119 -12.04 19.17 -4.80
N ASP A 120 -12.34 20.06 -5.75
CA ASP A 120 -12.31 19.76 -7.19
C ASP A 120 -10.88 19.58 -7.72
N ASP A 121 -9.86 19.99 -6.95
CA ASP A 121 -8.45 19.81 -7.30
C ASP A 121 -7.90 18.44 -6.90
N ILE A 122 -8.67 17.62 -6.17
CA ILE A 122 -8.23 16.33 -5.63
C ILE A 122 -8.40 15.22 -6.66
N GLU A 123 -7.28 14.62 -7.07
CA GLU A 123 -7.25 13.42 -7.91
C GLU A 123 -7.40 12.15 -7.07
N GLY A 124 -6.69 12.11 -5.93
CA GLY A 124 -6.48 10.95 -5.08
C GLY A 124 -6.74 11.22 -3.60
N VAL A 125 -7.24 10.24 -2.87
CA VAL A 125 -7.37 10.24 -1.40
C VAL A 125 -7.06 8.83 -0.95
N TYR A 126 -6.23 8.69 0.08
CA TYR A 126 -6.00 7.41 0.74
C TYR A 126 -5.92 7.57 2.25
N ALA A 127 -6.39 6.54 2.94
CA ALA A 127 -6.33 6.43 4.39
C ALA A 127 -5.53 5.20 4.79
N GLY A 128 -4.83 5.28 5.92
CA GLY A 128 -4.12 4.15 6.50
C GLY A 128 -4.08 4.23 8.01
N LEU A 129 -3.87 3.08 8.65
CA LEU A 129 -3.82 2.96 10.10
C LEU A 129 -2.39 2.76 10.59
N ARG A 130 -2.00 3.55 11.60
CA ARG A 130 -0.73 3.42 12.30
C ARG A 130 -0.92 2.49 13.50
N PRO A 131 -0.14 1.39 13.62
CA PRO A 131 -0.17 0.53 14.79
C PRO A 131 0.66 1.14 15.92
N LEU A 132 0.07 2.01 16.74
CA LEU A 132 0.76 2.67 17.84
C LEU A 132 0.83 1.75 19.06
N LEU A 133 2.02 1.60 19.64
CA LEU A 133 2.19 0.89 20.91
C LEU A 133 1.58 1.70 22.06
N ALA A 134 0.60 1.13 22.74
CA ALA A 134 0.08 1.66 23.99
C ALA A 134 0.91 1.08 25.15
N GLY A 135 1.62 1.93 25.89
CA GLY A 135 2.42 1.52 27.04
C GLY A 135 1.57 1.15 28.26
N GLU A 136 1.96 0.10 28.99
CA GLU A 136 1.39 -0.25 30.30
C GLU A 136 2.10 0.44 31.49
N SER A 137 3.28 1.06 31.28
CA SER A 137 4.09 1.73 32.31
C SER A 137 4.88 2.96 31.79
N GLU A 138 5.39 3.82 32.69
CA GLU A 138 6.17 5.02 32.32
C GLU A 138 7.44 4.71 31.48
N GLU A 139 8.10 3.56 31.70
CA GLU A 139 9.24 3.11 30.86
C GLU A 139 8.80 2.73 29.44
N THR A 140 7.59 2.18 29.27
CA THR A 140 7.03 1.83 27.94
C THR A 140 6.55 3.05 27.15
N SER A 141 6.39 4.23 27.77
CA SER A 141 6.00 5.46 27.08
C SER A 141 7.08 5.97 26.12
N LYS A 142 8.37 5.73 26.40
CA LYS A 142 9.50 6.04 25.49
C LYS A 142 9.62 5.01 24.36
N LEU A 143 9.30 3.74 24.63
CA LEU A 143 9.19 2.66 23.63
C LEU A 143 8.02 2.88 22.65
N SER A 144 7.05 3.74 22.97
CA SER A 144 5.86 3.99 22.13
C SER A 144 6.15 4.56 20.74
N ARG A 145 7.34 5.12 20.49
CA ARG A 145 7.73 5.68 19.18
C ARG A 145 8.62 4.76 18.33
N GLU A 146 9.06 3.64 18.89
CA GLU A 146 9.87 2.63 18.22
C GLU A 146 9.06 1.34 17.99
N HIS A 147 9.70 0.29 17.50
CA HIS A 147 9.12 -1.06 17.48
C HIS A 147 9.47 -1.80 18.77
N ALA A 148 8.63 -2.76 19.14
CA ALA A 148 8.89 -3.68 20.22
C ALA A 148 8.83 -5.12 19.70
N VAL A 149 9.81 -5.93 20.10
CA VAL A 149 9.88 -7.37 19.79
C VAL A 149 9.81 -8.14 21.10
N ALA A 150 8.96 -9.16 21.16
CA ALA A 150 8.90 -10.05 22.31
C ALA A 150 8.72 -11.51 21.89
N ARG A 151 9.44 -12.40 22.59
CA ARG A 151 9.13 -13.82 22.63
C ARG A 151 7.96 -14.01 23.58
N VAL A 152 6.77 -14.24 23.03
CA VAL A 152 5.50 -14.35 23.78
C VAL A 152 5.44 -15.70 24.50
N ALA A 153 5.83 -16.77 23.80
CA ALA A 153 5.95 -18.13 24.29
C ALA A 153 7.09 -18.83 23.51
N PRO A 154 7.58 -20.01 23.96
CA PRO A 154 8.53 -20.80 23.17
C PRO A 154 8.00 -21.03 21.75
N GLY A 155 8.76 -20.61 20.73
CA GLY A 155 8.35 -20.74 19.33
C GLY A 155 7.35 -19.69 18.83
N LEU A 156 7.02 -18.67 19.63
CA LEU A 156 6.13 -17.57 19.23
C LEU A 156 6.77 -16.20 19.53
N VAL A 157 7.08 -15.47 18.46
CA VAL A 157 7.58 -14.09 18.51
C VAL A 157 6.49 -13.14 18.04
N ALA A 158 6.40 -11.96 18.65
CA ALA A 158 5.56 -10.88 18.17
C ALA A 158 6.39 -9.61 17.98
N ILE A 159 6.06 -8.83 16.95
CA ILE A 159 6.57 -7.49 16.72
C ILE A 159 5.41 -6.51 16.55
N ALA A 160 5.51 -5.36 17.22
CA ALA A 160 4.50 -4.31 17.16
C ALA A 160 5.15 -2.93 17.07
N GLY A 161 4.42 -1.95 16.54
CA GLY A 161 4.92 -0.59 16.35
C GLY A 161 5.89 -0.44 15.17
N GLY A 162 6.79 0.53 15.28
CA GLY A 162 7.80 0.83 14.27
C GLY A 162 7.31 1.69 13.09
N LYS A 163 8.18 1.85 12.10
CA LYS A 163 7.97 2.68 10.91
C LYS A 163 8.47 1.97 9.67
N TYR A 164 7.94 2.37 8.53
CA TYR A 164 8.47 1.90 7.25
C TYR A 164 9.97 2.21 7.10
N THR A 165 10.47 3.36 7.55
CA THR A 165 11.91 3.70 7.49
C THR A 165 12.81 2.81 8.34
N THR A 166 12.26 2.10 9.34
CA THR A 166 13.01 1.22 10.25
C THR A 166 12.76 -0.26 9.98
N TYR A 167 12.00 -0.61 8.93
CA TYR A 167 11.51 -1.98 8.69
C TYR A 167 12.62 -3.04 8.67
N ARG A 168 13.80 -2.71 8.12
CA ARG A 168 14.93 -3.66 8.04
C ARG A 168 15.48 -4.00 9.43
N VAL A 169 15.62 -2.98 10.29
CA VAL A 169 16.09 -3.18 11.67
C VAL A 169 15.04 -3.95 12.46
N MET A 170 13.77 -3.59 12.31
CA MET A 170 12.63 -4.32 12.87
C MET A 170 12.65 -5.81 12.51
N ALA A 171 12.84 -6.12 11.22
CA ALA A 171 12.92 -7.50 10.73
C ALA A 171 14.12 -8.24 11.31
N ARG A 172 15.30 -7.60 11.38
CA ARG A 172 16.48 -8.20 12.00
C ARG A 172 16.21 -8.56 13.46
N ASP A 173 15.67 -7.63 14.25
CA ASP A 173 15.44 -7.85 15.68
C ASP A 173 14.38 -8.95 15.92
N ALA A 174 13.35 -9.03 15.06
CA ALA A 174 12.36 -10.11 15.10
C ALA A 174 12.97 -11.48 14.77
N VAL A 175 13.85 -11.55 13.76
CA VAL A 175 14.55 -12.79 13.40
C VAL A 175 15.53 -13.18 14.51
N ASP A 176 16.29 -12.24 15.06
CA ASP A 176 17.21 -12.49 16.18
C ASP A 176 16.49 -13.06 17.41
N ALA A 177 15.26 -12.59 17.68
CA ALA A 177 14.40 -13.17 18.71
C ALA A 177 13.88 -14.57 18.36
N ALA A 178 13.54 -14.81 17.08
CA ALA A 178 13.01 -16.08 16.62
C ALA A 178 14.06 -17.20 16.65
N VAL A 179 15.30 -16.91 16.25
CA VAL A 179 16.34 -17.94 16.11
C VAL A 179 16.79 -18.55 17.45
N VAL A 180 16.45 -17.93 18.59
CA VAL A 180 16.69 -18.49 19.93
C VAL A 180 15.95 -19.80 20.15
N ASP A 181 14.79 -19.98 19.52
CA ASP A 181 13.95 -21.18 19.63
C ASP A 181 14.22 -22.20 18.52
N LEU A 182 15.18 -21.93 17.62
CA LEU A 182 15.56 -22.83 16.53
C LEU A 182 16.83 -23.62 16.87
N PRO A 183 16.98 -24.84 16.31
CA PRO A 183 18.24 -25.57 16.43
C PRO A 183 19.35 -24.87 15.63
N GLY A 184 20.53 -24.77 16.25
CA GLY A 184 21.71 -24.15 15.64
C GLY A 184 21.85 -22.66 15.96
N ARG A 185 22.85 -22.02 15.33
CA ARG A 185 23.06 -20.57 15.41
C ARG A 185 23.24 -20.06 13.99
N PRO A 186 22.22 -19.41 13.38
CA PRO A 186 22.39 -18.84 12.07
C PRO A 186 23.47 -17.75 12.09
N PRO A 187 24.12 -17.47 10.96
CA PRO A 187 25.06 -16.38 10.86
C PRO A 187 24.36 -15.03 11.12
N SER A 188 25.15 -14.01 11.47
CA SER A 188 24.64 -12.66 11.64
C SER A 188 23.96 -12.15 10.36
N SER A 189 22.90 -11.36 10.52
CA SER A 189 22.17 -10.74 9.41
C SER A 189 23.09 -9.89 8.54
N ILE A 190 22.99 -10.06 7.23
CA ILE A 190 23.67 -9.25 6.21
C ILE A 190 22.70 -8.35 5.42
N THR A 191 21.47 -8.18 5.92
CA THR A 191 20.40 -7.46 5.20
C THR A 191 20.71 -5.99 4.94
N ASP A 192 21.68 -5.41 5.62
CA ASP A 192 22.24 -4.08 5.34
C ASP A 192 23.05 -4.02 4.03
N LYS A 193 23.42 -5.17 3.47
CA LYS A 193 24.20 -5.32 2.24
C LYS A 193 23.46 -6.06 1.13
N VAL A 194 22.25 -6.55 1.40
CA VAL A 194 21.44 -7.27 0.41
C VAL A 194 20.56 -6.26 -0.32
N PRO A 195 20.78 -6.02 -1.63
CA PRO A 195 19.89 -5.17 -2.42
C PRO A 195 18.49 -5.81 -2.51
N LEU A 196 17.45 -4.97 -2.53
CA LEU A 196 16.11 -5.43 -2.88
C LEU A 196 16.04 -5.78 -4.38
N LEU A 197 15.00 -6.52 -4.77
CA LEU A 197 14.72 -6.81 -6.17
C LEU A 197 14.65 -5.50 -6.98
N GLY A 198 15.28 -5.50 -8.15
CA GLY A 198 15.39 -4.30 -9.00
C GLY A 198 16.47 -3.30 -8.62
N ALA A 199 17.07 -3.38 -7.42
CA ALA A 199 18.05 -2.36 -7.01
C ALA A 199 19.43 -2.55 -7.67
N ASP A 200 19.82 -3.80 -7.95
CA ASP A 200 21.13 -4.08 -8.54
C ASP A 200 21.22 -3.54 -9.97
N GLY A 201 22.32 -2.88 -10.31
CA GLY A 201 22.57 -2.32 -11.65
C GLY A 201 21.74 -1.07 -12.02
N TYR A 202 20.87 -0.54 -11.16
CA TYR A 202 19.97 0.58 -11.48
C TYR A 202 20.68 1.78 -12.14
N HIS A 203 21.76 2.29 -11.53
CA HIS A 203 22.46 3.47 -12.07
C HIS A 203 23.06 3.23 -13.46
N ALA A 204 23.55 2.01 -13.74
CA ALA A 204 24.06 1.65 -15.05
C ALA A 204 22.94 1.59 -16.10
N LEU A 205 21.75 1.12 -15.71
CA LEU A 205 20.59 1.04 -16.58
C LEU A 205 19.96 2.41 -16.87
N VAL A 206 19.93 3.31 -15.88
CA VAL A 206 19.50 4.71 -16.10
C VAL A 206 20.34 5.39 -17.17
N ASN A 207 21.65 5.16 -17.17
CA ASN A 207 22.55 5.69 -18.22
C ASN A 207 22.33 5.03 -19.60
N GLN A 208 21.62 3.90 -19.66
CA GLN A 208 21.28 3.17 -20.88
C GLN A 208 19.81 3.37 -21.31
N ALA A 209 19.06 4.26 -20.65
CA ALA A 209 17.63 4.42 -20.89
C ALA A 209 17.30 4.74 -22.36
N ASP A 210 18.11 5.56 -23.03
CA ASP A 210 17.91 5.90 -24.45
C ASP A 210 18.13 4.69 -25.37
N HIS A 211 19.10 3.84 -25.05
CA HIS A 211 19.37 2.61 -25.82
C HIS A 211 18.23 1.60 -25.67
N LEU A 212 17.78 1.36 -24.44
CA LEU A 212 16.62 0.52 -24.15
C LEU A 212 15.36 1.05 -24.82
N ALA A 213 15.18 2.37 -24.83
CA ALA A 213 14.05 3.01 -25.50
C ALA A 213 14.06 2.74 -27.00
N MET A 214 15.21 2.91 -27.67
CA MET A 214 15.37 2.59 -29.09
C MET A 214 15.09 1.11 -29.39
N GLN A 215 15.60 0.19 -28.57
CA GLN A 215 15.42 -1.26 -28.77
C GLN A 215 13.94 -1.67 -28.72
N HIS A 216 13.16 -1.06 -27.84
CA HIS A 216 11.74 -1.40 -27.63
C HIS A 216 10.77 -0.45 -28.34
N GLY A 217 11.26 0.52 -29.13
CA GLY A 217 10.40 1.50 -29.80
C GLY A 217 9.63 2.42 -28.84
N LEU A 218 10.17 2.67 -27.65
CA LEU A 218 9.59 3.50 -26.61
C LEU A 218 10.22 4.89 -26.59
N HIS A 219 9.52 5.85 -25.99
CA HIS A 219 10.13 7.13 -25.64
C HIS A 219 11.02 6.96 -24.39
N PRO A 220 12.22 7.59 -24.31
CA PRO A 220 13.12 7.46 -23.16
C PRO A 220 12.52 7.79 -21.80
N TYR A 221 11.54 8.71 -21.77
CA TYR A 221 10.78 9.01 -20.56
C TYR A 221 10.06 7.76 -19.99
N ARG A 222 9.49 6.91 -20.85
CA ARG A 222 8.79 5.69 -20.40
C ARG A 222 9.75 4.67 -19.80
N VAL A 223 10.93 4.49 -20.42
CA VAL A 223 11.96 3.62 -19.86
C VAL A 223 12.44 4.13 -18.51
N ARG A 224 12.68 5.44 -18.37
CA ARG A 224 13.01 6.06 -17.08
C ARG A 224 11.87 5.87 -16.06
N HIS A 225 10.62 6.02 -16.48
CA HIS A 225 9.46 5.78 -15.62
C HIS A 225 9.43 4.34 -15.07
N LEU A 226 9.68 3.35 -15.93
CA LEU A 226 9.76 1.94 -15.54
C LEU A 226 10.97 1.66 -14.65
N LEU A 227 12.14 2.22 -14.96
CA LEU A 227 13.33 2.10 -14.11
C LEU A 227 13.08 2.65 -12.71
N ASP A 228 12.42 3.79 -12.57
CA ASP A 228 12.10 4.37 -11.25
C ASP A 228 11.10 3.53 -10.44
N ARG A 229 10.38 2.60 -11.09
CA ARG A 229 9.37 1.72 -10.46
C ARG A 229 9.89 0.32 -10.19
N TYR A 230 10.57 -0.27 -11.17
CA TYR A 230 10.97 -1.67 -11.23
C TYR A 230 12.48 -1.87 -11.12
N GLY A 231 13.27 -0.80 -11.25
CA GLY A 231 14.72 -0.88 -11.29
C GLY A 231 15.19 -1.81 -12.42
N SER A 232 16.12 -2.71 -12.13
CA SER A 232 16.61 -3.71 -13.09
C SER A 232 15.59 -4.73 -13.55
N LEU A 233 14.45 -4.88 -12.85
CA LEU A 233 13.33 -5.71 -13.33
C LEU A 233 12.63 -5.11 -14.55
N VAL A 234 12.99 -3.89 -14.99
CA VAL A 234 12.52 -3.29 -16.25
C VAL A 234 12.66 -4.24 -17.44
N HIS A 235 13.70 -5.08 -17.45
CA HIS A 235 13.89 -6.07 -18.50
C HIS A 235 12.79 -7.12 -18.52
N GLU A 236 12.35 -7.61 -17.36
CA GLU A 236 11.26 -8.58 -17.25
C GLU A 236 9.91 -7.94 -17.66
N VAL A 237 9.67 -6.70 -17.24
CA VAL A 237 8.47 -5.95 -17.62
C VAL A 237 8.40 -5.74 -19.13
N LEU A 238 9.51 -5.36 -19.77
CA LEU A 238 9.57 -5.20 -21.22
C LEU A 238 9.51 -6.53 -21.96
N GLN A 239 10.05 -7.60 -21.37
CA GLN A 239 9.98 -8.95 -21.91
C GLN A 239 8.55 -9.50 -21.93
N ALA A 240 7.69 -9.10 -20.97
CA ALA A 240 6.28 -9.46 -20.99
C ALA A 240 5.55 -9.01 -22.27
N ALA A 241 6.10 -8.05 -23.01
CA ALA A 241 5.58 -7.57 -24.30
C ALA A 241 6.23 -8.23 -25.53
N GLU A 242 7.13 -9.21 -25.36
CA GLU A 242 7.77 -9.90 -26.48
C GLU A 242 6.71 -10.66 -27.31
N GLY A 243 6.72 -10.43 -28.63
CA GLY A 243 5.67 -10.93 -29.53
C GLY A 243 4.30 -10.24 -29.40
N ARG A 244 4.18 -9.25 -28.50
CA ARG A 244 2.95 -8.52 -28.17
C ARG A 244 3.20 -7.00 -28.09
N PRO A 245 3.52 -6.34 -29.21
CA PRO A 245 3.88 -4.92 -29.22
C PRO A 245 2.75 -3.99 -28.73
N GLU A 246 1.50 -4.45 -28.74
CA GLU A 246 0.37 -3.74 -28.15
C GLU A 246 0.50 -3.56 -26.64
N LEU A 247 1.25 -4.41 -25.93
CA LEU A 247 1.50 -4.28 -24.48
C LEU A 247 2.45 -3.13 -24.14
N LEU A 248 3.24 -2.65 -25.11
CA LEU A 248 4.06 -1.46 -24.97
C LEU A 248 3.28 -0.16 -25.21
N ARG A 249 1.97 -0.26 -25.48
CA ARG A 249 1.10 0.90 -25.54
C ARG A 249 0.63 1.28 -24.13
N PRO A 250 0.37 2.57 -23.89
CA PRO A 250 -0.19 3.02 -22.62
C PRO A 250 -1.59 2.44 -22.41
N LEU A 251 -1.97 2.25 -21.15
CA LEU A 251 -3.35 1.96 -20.79
C LEU A 251 -4.25 3.12 -21.21
N GLU A 252 -5.45 2.80 -21.65
CA GLU A 252 -6.48 3.79 -21.95
C GLU A 252 -6.82 4.54 -20.65
N HIS A 253 -7.00 5.86 -20.72
CA HIS A 253 -7.25 6.74 -19.57
C HIS A 253 -6.16 6.80 -18.47
N ALA A 254 -5.14 5.94 -18.49
CA ALA A 254 -3.99 5.95 -17.57
C ALA A 254 -2.64 5.95 -18.33
N PRO A 255 -2.33 6.99 -19.13
CA PRO A 255 -1.23 6.99 -20.10
C PRO A 255 0.19 6.92 -19.52
N ASP A 256 0.37 7.14 -18.21
CA ASP A 256 1.66 6.95 -17.56
C ASP A 256 2.05 5.47 -17.46
N TYR A 257 1.06 4.57 -17.46
CA TYR A 257 1.24 3.13 -17.29
C TYR A 257 1.15 2.38 -18.61
N LEU A 258 2.03 1.41 -18.82
CA LEU A 258 1.96 0.49 -19.96
C LEU A 258 1.06 -0.71 -19.65
N ALA A 259 0.41 -1.26 -20.67
CA ALA A 259 -0.35 -2.51 -20.53
C ALA A 259 0.53 -3.68 -20.04
N ALA A 260 1.82 -3.69 -20.40
CA ALA A 260 2.81 -4.65 -19.90
C ALA A 260 2.94 -4.67 -18.37
N GLU A 261 2.74 -3.54 -17.68
CA GLU A 261 2.83 -3.49 -16.21
C GLU A 261 1.70 -4.29 -15.54
N ALA A 262 0.49 -4.29 -16.13
CA ALA A 262 -0.63 -5.09 -15.62
C ALA A 262 -0.38 -6.60 -15.81
N VAL A 263 0.17 -6.98 -16.97
CA VAL A 263 0.54 -8.38 -17.26
C VAL A 263 1.67 -8.84 -16.32
N TYR A 264 2.69 -8.01 -16.12
CA TYR A 264 3.80 -8.31 -15.21
C TYR A 264 3.33 -8.44 -13.77
N ALA A 265 2.44 -7.56 -13.31
CA ALA A 265 1.86 -7.61 -11.98
C ALA A 265 1.13 -8.93 -11.69
N ALA A 266 0.34 -9.41 -12.65
CA ALA A 266 -0.39 -10.68 -12.52
C ALA A 266 0.54 -11.91 -12.59
N SER A 267 1.57 -11.87 -13.42
CA SER A 267 2.44 -13.03 -13.67
C SER A 267 3.61 -13.18 -12.68
N HIS A 268 4.15 -12.07 -12.17
CA HIS A 268 5.40 -12.06 -11.38
C HIS A 268 5.24 -11.42 -10.00
N GLU A 269 4.28 -10.51 -9.82
CA GLU A 269 4.14 -9.75 -8.56
C GLU A 269 2.99 -10.26 -7.67
N GLY A 270 2.36 -11.37 -8.04
CA GLY A 270 1.30 -12.02 -7.25
C GLY A 270 0.02 -11.19 -7.15
N ALA A 271 -0.31 -10.38 -8.16
CA ALA A 271 -1.62 -9.74 -8.24
C ALA A 271 -2.69 -10.78 -8.61
N LEU A 272 -3.69 -10.94 -7.73
CA LEU A 272 -4.77 -11.94 -7.90
C LEU A 272 -6.13 -11.30 -8.15
N HIS A 273 -6.30 -10.02 -7.83
CA HIS A 273 -7.53 -9.25 -8.09
C HIS A 273 -7.22 -7.92 -8.75
N LEU A 274 -8.20 -7.34 -9.44
CA LEU A 274 -8.07 -6.08 -10.17
C LEU A 274 -7.55 -4.93 -9.29
N GLU A 275 -7.98 -4.87 -8.03
CA GLU A 275 -7.49 -3.89 -7.06
C GLU A 275 -5.99 -4.02 -6.75
N ASP A 276 -5.40 -5.22 -6.84
CA ASP A 276 -3.97 -5.41 -6.61
C ASP A 276 -3.15 -4.67 -7.67
N VAL A 277 -3.62 -4.65 -8.92
CA VAL A 277 -2.97 -3.90 -10.00
C VAL A 277 -3.27 -2.42 -9.87
N LEU A 278 -4.54 -2.02 -9.82
CA LEU A 278 -4.92 -0.60 -9.92
C LEU A 278 -4.53 0.25 -8.69
N ALA A 279 -4.46 -0.36 -7.50
CA ALA A 279 -4.20 0.36 -6.25
C ALA A 279 -2.85 0.07 -5.60
N ARG A 280 -2.21 -1.08 -5.88
CA ARG A 280 -0.99 -1.50 -5.17
C ARG A 280 0.24 -1.63 -6.07
N ARG A 281 0.14 -2.38 -7.19
CA ARG A 281 1.26 -2.57 -8.12
C ARG A 281 1.44 -1.32 -8.99
N THR A 282 0.35 -0.77 -9.50
CA THR A 282 0.29 0.60 -10.02
C THR A 282 -0.26 1.54 -8.93
N ARG A 283 -0.40 2.82 -9.25
CA ARG A 283 -1.00 3.82 -8.35
C ARG A 283 -2.14 4.56 -9.04
N ILE A 284 -2.75 3.94 -10.05
CA ILE A 284 -3.81 4.53 -10.87
C ILE A 284 -5.00 4.97 -9.99
N SER A 285 -5.27 4.24 -8.91
CA SER A 285 -6.35 4.58 -7.97
C SER A 285 -6.16 5.93 -7.25
N ILE A 286 -4.97 6.52 -7.23
CA ILE A 286 -4.71 7.81 -6.57
C ILE A 286 -4.05 8.86 -7.47
N GLU A 287 -3.53 8.46 -8.63
CA GLU A 287 -2.89 9.36 -9.59
C GLU A 287 -3.86 9.86 -10.67
N TYR A 288 -5.05 9.27 -10.81
CA TYR A 288 -6.05 9.67 -11.79
C TYR A 288 -7.40 9.99 -11.15
N PRO A 289 -8.10 11.07 -11.54
CA PRO A 289 -9.41 11.42 -11.00
C PRO A 289 -10.43 10.29 -11.07
N HIS A 290 -10.41 9.47 -12.14
CA HIS A 290 -11.32 8.34 -12.34
C HIS A 290 -11.00 7.11 -11.48
N ARG A 291 -9.93 7.15 -10.67
CA ARG A 291 -9.56 6.10 -9.72
C ARG A 291 -9.47 4.72 -10.36
N GLY A 292 -8.93 4.61 -11.57
CA GLY A 292 -8.84 3.35 -12.31
C GLY A 292 -10.12 2.82 -12.96
N VAL A 293 -11.31 3.34 -12.64
CA VAL A 293 -12.59 2.82 -13.19
C VAL A 293 -12.63 2.87 -14.72
N ALA A 294 -12.14 3.96 -15.32
CA ALA A 294 -12.13 4.11 -16.79
C ALA A 294 -11.22 3.11 -17.53
N CYS A 295 -10.23 2.50 -16.85
CA CYS A 295 -9.33 1.50 -17.43
C CYS A 295 -9.53 0.10 -16.83
N ALA A 296 -10.53 -0.07 -15.95
CA ALA A 296 -10.73 -1.28 -15.16
C ALA A 296 -10.95 -2.52 -16.06
N GLU A 297 -11.80 -2.41 -17.08
CA GLU A 297 -12.08 -3.52 -17.99
C GLU A 297 -10.84 -3.91 -18.81
N GLN A 298 -10.10 -2.93 -19.34
CA GLN A 298 -8.86 -3.21 -20.08
C GLN A 298 -7.85 -3.96 -19.21
N VAL A 299 -7.62 -3.50 -17.98
CA VAL A 299 -6.70 -4.14 -17.04
C VAL A 299 -7.19 -5.53 -16.62
N ALA A 300 -8.48 -5.69 -16.35
CA ALA A 300 -9.07 -6.99 -15.99
C ALA A 300 -8.94 -8.02 -17.11
N ARG A 301 -9.07 -7.61 -18.39
CA ARG A 301 -8.83 -8.50 -19.54
C ARG A 301 -7.36 -8.92 -19.64
N LEU A 302 -6.43 -7.98 -19.46
CA LEU A 302 -4.98 -8.28 -19.45
C LEU A 302 -4.60 -9.24 -18.31
N MET A 303 -5.14 -9.02 -17.11
CA MET A 303 -4.97 -9.95 -15.99
C MET A 303 -5.61 -11.30 -16.28
N GLY A 304 -6.80 -11.31 -16.88
CA GLY A 304 -7.56 -12.51 -17.19
C GLY A 304 -6.85 -13.43 -18.18
N GLU A 305 -6.09 -12.89 -19.13
CA GLU A 305 -5.22 -13.67 -20.02
C GLU A 305 -4.15 -14.45 -19.23
N VAL A 306 -3.62 -13.87 -18.15
CA VAL A 306 -2.57 -14.46 -17.32
C VAL A 306 -3.16 -15.45 -16.30
N LEU A 307 -4.24 -15.06 -15.64
CA LEU A 307 -4.86 -15.80 -14.53
C LEU A 307 -5.91 -16.82 -14.99
N GLY A 308 -6.26 -16.84 -16.28
CA GLY A 308 -7.26 -17.73 -16.84
C GLY A 308 -8.70 -17.33 -16.44
N TRP A 309 -8.98 -16.04 -16.33
CA TRP A 309 -10.32 -15.56 -16.01
C TRP A 309 -11.29 -15.74 -17.17
N SER A 310 -12.51 -16.16 -16.83
CA SER A 310 -13.64 -16.14 -17.77
C SER A 310 -14.25 -14.73 -17.85
N ASP A 311 -15.02 -14.44 -18.91
CA ASP A 311 -15.73 -13.16 -19.03
C ASP A 311 -16.59 -12.83 -17.78
N PRO A 312 -17.35 -13.79 -17.18
CA PRO A 312 -18.06 -13.52 -15.92
C PRO A 312 -17.15 -13.12 -14.76
N MET A 313 -15.93 -13.67 -14.68
CA MET A 313 -14.96 -13.29 -13.65
C MET A 313 -14.41 -11.89 -13.92
N ILE A 314 -14.10 -11.56 -15.18
CA ILE A 314 -13.68 -10.21 -15.59
C ILE A 314 -14.76 -9.18 -15.21
N THR A 315 -16.02 -9.45 -15.54
CA THR A 315 -17.15 -8.58 -15.15
C THR A 315 -17.24 -8.44 -13.64
N ARG A 316 -17.14 -9.54 -12.89
CA ARG A 316 -17.17 -9.51 -11.42
C ARG A 316 -16.06 -8.63 -10.84
N GLU A 317 -14.83 -8.77 -11.30
CA GLU A 317 -13.69 -8.00 -10.82
C GLU A 317 -13.86 -6.50 -11.08
N VAL A 318 -14.36 -6.14 -12.27
CA VAL A 318 -14.68 -4.75 -12.63
C VAL A 318 -15.81 -4.18 -11.78
N ASP A 319 -16.90 -4.94 -11.58
CA ASP A 319 -18.05 -4.53 -10.78
C ASP A 319 -17.64 -4.32 -9.31
N VAL A 320 -16.89 -5.26 -8.74
CA VAL A 320 -16.39 -5.17 -7.37
C VAL A 320 -15.48 -3.96 -7.21
N TYR A 321 -14.53 -3.77 -8.13
CA TYR A 321 -13.62 -2.62 -8.07
C TYR A 321 -14.38 -1.29 -8.15
N THR A 322 -15.32 -1.19 -9.09
CA THR A 322 -16.13 0.02 -9.30
C THR A 322 -16.96 0.35 -8.06
N ALA A 323 -17.66 -0.63 -7.49
CA ALA A 323 -18.43 -0.45 -6.26
C ALA A 323 -17.54 -0.03 -5.08
N ARG A 324 -16.31 -0.54 -4.98
CA ARG A 324 -15.34 -0.13 -3.95
C ARG A 324 -14.87 1.31 -4.13
N VAL A 325 -14.63 1.75 -5.36
CA VAL A 325 -14.29 3.15 -5.67
C VAL A 325 -15.46 4.08 -5.36
N GLU A 326 -16.68 3.70 -5.71
CA GLU A 326 -17.89 4.47 -5.39
C GLU A 326 -18.06 4.62 -3.88
N ALA A 327 -17.96 3.52 -3.12
CA ALA A 327 -18.03 3.55 -1.67
C ALA A 327 -16.92 4.40 -1.03
N GLU A 328 -15.70 4.36 -1.57
CA GLU A 328 -14.59 5.22 -1.11
C GLU A 328 -14.87 6.70 -1.36
N ARG A 329 -15.44 7.06 -2.51
CA ARG A 329 -15.83 8.46 -2.81
C ARG A 329 -16.99 8.92 -1.93
N ASP A 330 -17.98 8.06 -1.73
CA ASP A 330 -19.13 8.36 -0.88
C ASP A 330 -18.70 8.55 0.58
N SER A 331 -17.70 7.80 1.06
CA SER A 331 -17.16 7.97 2.41
C SER A 331 -16.56 9.36 2.61
N GLN A 332 -15.89 9.90 1.59
CA GLN A 332 -15.26 11.23 1.60
C GLN A 332 -16.28 12.38 1.64
N ALA A 333 -17.56 12.11 1.37
CA ALA A 333 -18.65 13.06 1.56
C ALA A 333 -19.28 12.98 2.96
N GLN A 334 -18.97 11.95 3.76
CA GLN A 334 -19.56 11.78 5.08
C GLN A 334 -18.85 12.61 6.16
N PRO A 335 -19.57 13.13 7.16
CA PRO A 335 -18.99 14.01 8.19
C PRO A 335 -18.32 13.25 9.35
N SER A 336 -18.60 11.97 9.58
CA SER A 336 -18.05 11.21 10.70
C SER A 336 -17.43 9.89 10.26
N ASP A 337 -16.55 9.35 11.11
CA ASP A 337 -15.87 8.08 10.86
C ASP A 337 -16.86 6.92 10.74
N GLU A 338 -17.90 6.88 11.59
CA GLU A 338 -18.93 5.83 11.55
C GLU A 338 -19.75 5.87 10.27
N ALA A 339 -20.12 7.06 9.81
CA ALA A 339 -20.86 7.22 8.56
C ALA A 339 -19.98 6.87 7.34
N ALA A 340 -18.71 7.27 7.36
CA ALA A 340 -17.76 6.95 6.29
C ALA A 340 -17.43 5.45 6.23
N ASP A 341 -17.19 4.81 7.38
CA ASP A 341 -16.95 3.38 7.51
C ASP A 341 -18.17 2.59 7.02
N ALA A 342 -19.38 2.96 7.44
CA ALA A 342 -20.60 2.30 6.98
C ALA A 342 -20.77 2.34 5.44
N ARG A 343 -20.33 3.42 4.78
CA ARG A 343 -20.28 3.48 3.31
C ARG A 343 -19.20 2.55 2.77
N ARG A 344 -17.98 2.63 3.30
CA ARG A 344 -16.82 1.86 2.83
C ARG A 344 -17.03 0.35 2.95
N SER A 345 -17.60 -0.09 4.07
CA SER A 345 -17.89 -1.48 4.43
C SER A 345 -19.09 -2.07 3.68
N SER A 346 -19.93 -1.23 3.07
CA SER A 346 -21.06 -1.71 2.25
C SER A 346 -20.65 -2.23 0.87
N ALA A 347 -19.44 -1.90 0.42
CA ALA A 347 -18.92 -2.37 -0.85
C ALA A 347 -18.56 -3.86 -0.79
N PRO A 348 -18.71 -4.62 -1.89
CA PRO A 348 -18.27 -6.00 -1.94
C PRO A 348 -16.75 -6.12 -1.72
N GLU A 349 -16.35 -7.26 -1.16
CA GLU A 349 -14.95 -7.64 -1.01
C GLU A 349 -14.50 -8.50 -2.20
N ALA A 350 -13.32 -8.21 -2.75
CA ALA A 350 -12.75 -9.00 -3.85
C ALA A 350 -12.50 -10.44 -3.37
N ARG A 351 -11.96 -10.55 -2.15
CA ARG A 351 -11.73 -11.80 -1.43
C ARG A 351 -12.97 -12.22 -0.66
N ALA A 352 -13.98 -12.73 -1.38
CA ALA A 352 -15.30 -13.06 -0.82
C ALA A 352 -15.30 -14.09 0.32
N ARG A 353 -14.19 -14.82 0.54
CA ARG A 353 -14.05 -15.79 1.63
C ARG A 353 -13.15 -15.27 2.76
N LEU A 354 -12.83 -13.98 2.77
CA LEU A 354 -12.31 -13.33 3.97
C LEU A 354 -13.38 -13.47 5.07
N ILE A 355 -12.98 -13.97 6.24
CA ILE A 355 -13.85 -14.04 7.40
C ILE A 355 -13.58 -12.78 8.22
N GLU A 356 -14.61 -12.21 8.83
CA GLU A 356 -14.43 -11.11 9.78
C GLU A 356 -13.44 -11.51 10.89
N PRO A 357 -12.63 -10.55 11.36
CA PRO A 357 -11.63 -10.80 12.39
C PRO A 357 -12.24 -11.44 13.65
N VAL A 358 -11.41 -12.20 14.35
CA VAL A 358 -11.76 -12.93 15.57
C VAL A 358 -12.27 -11.94 16.62
N GLY A 359 -13.56 -12.06 16.95
CA GLY A 359 -14.27 -11.28 17.96
C GLY A 359 -13.54 -11.22 19.30
#